data_AF-X0T5N9-F1
#
_entry.id   AF-X0T5N9-F1
#
_cell.length_a   1.000
_cell.length_b   1.000
_cell.length_c   1.000
_cell.angle_alpha   90.00
_cell.angle_beta   90.00
_cell.angle_gamma   90.00
#
_symmetry.space_group_name_H-M   'P 1'
#
loop_
_entity.id
_entity.type
_entity.pdbx_description
1 polymer ?
#
loop_
_entity_poly.entity_id
_entity_poly.type
_entity_poly.pdbx_seq_one_letter_code
_entity_poly.pdbx_strand_id
1 'polypeptide(L)'
;MTQSWKYVSALLSVLLLFAFSGLCPRSAYGTAGYCSSDTAEPPFLASGTDPNLLLVIDNSASMYDLAYIEAQGSCYDDTYNDLTTYAGYFKPGTWYAYRFAAERFEAKTEAEAAGLRGSATYKNSDVCITIDAAPSVTMFAAKGNFLNWVMASKLDIEKEILTGGKYESADTRLVLESRGCLDRRFVKKVAVEDSSLDTFYLTLGVRPPDDGEKAGDPDDDTTRIEIFNVTDSGFLNEDCQAAIDELSAESPNQGQIKQDIEDCMGYSPSDHDLRNSMAAFTHSIHNCWYQSKHGEWPPGAGTVQSIKNDCEKIYDAFDPDDITPDDSGYVCSDVYVGGCWDGGWNADPCVEQALQAYCTGLEIAPVIDASDQAGETGEFWNIPAVLVDSGVVAQLGEPLRVLKGHILQ
;
A
#
# COMPACT_ATOMS: atom_id res chain seq x y z
N MET A 1 43.10 -88.89 35.71
CA MET A 1 42.39 -87.90 36.58
C MET A 1 43.06 -86.51 36.55
N THR A 2 43.66 -86.08 35.44
CA THR A 2 44.45 -84.84 35.36
C THR A 2 44.00 -83.89 34.23
N GLN A 3 42.95 -84.25 33.49
CA GLN A 3 42.47 -83.49 32.33
C GLN A 3 41.25 -82.61 32.65
N SER A 4 40.48 -82.90 33.71
CA SER A 4 39.33 -82.06 34.12
C SER A 4 39.73 -80.78 34.86
N TRP A 5 40.89 -80.77 35.54
CA TRP A 5 41.33 -79.60 36.31
C TRP A 5 41.75 -78.43 35.40
N LYS A 6 42.33 -78.71 34.22
CA LYS A 6 42.78 -77.65 33.29
C LYS A 6 41.62 -76.81 32.73
N TYR A 7 40.46 -77.42 32.50
CA TYR A 7 39.28 -76.70 32.00
C TYR A 7 38.56 -75.91 33.10
N VAL A 8 38.56 -76.42 34.33
CA VAL A 8 37.97 -75.71 35.49
C VAL A 8 38.81 -74.48 35.85
N SER A 9 40.14 -74.56 35.81
CA SER A 9 41.02 -73.42 36.04
C SER A 9 40.91 -72.35 34.95
N ALA A 10 40.74 -72.75 33.69
CA ALA A 10 40.55 -71.81 32.58
C ALA A 10 39.20 -71.09 32.67
N LEU A 11 38.12 -71.81 32.98
CA LEU A 11 36.78 -71.22 33.16
C LEU A 11 36.69 -70.27 34.36
N LEU A 12 37.34 -70.60 35.48
CA LEU A 12 37.37 -69.70 36.65
C LEU A 12 38.16 -68.42 36.37
N SER A 13 39.24 -68.52 35.60
CA SER A 13 40.09 -67.37 35.26
C SER A 13 39.37 -66.39 34.31
N VAL A 14 38.58 -66.91 33.37
CA VAL A 14 37.74 -66.08 32.47
C VAL A 14 36.60 -65.40 33.24
N LEU A 15 35.96 -66.10 34.18
CA LEU A 15 34.91 -65.52 35.03
C LEU A 15 35.44 -64.43 35.97
N LEU A 16 36.65 -64.59 36.51
CA LEU A 16 37.32 -63.57 37.33
C LEU A 16 37.75 -62.34 36.51
N LEU A 17 38.13 -62.51 35.24
CA LEU A 17 38.44 -61.41 34.32
C LEU A 17 37.21 -60.59 33.95
N PHE A 18 36.05 -61.22 33.74
CA PHE A 18 34.79 -60.52 33.51
C PHE A 18 34.27 -59.79 34.77
N ALA A 19 34.45 -60.38 35.95
CA ALA A 19 34.06 -59.74 37.22
C ALA A 19 34.93 -58.52 37.57
N PHE A 20 36.22 -58.52 37.22
CA PHE A 20 37.11 -57.38 37.47
C PHE A 20 36.95 -56.23 36.47
N SER A 21 36.50 -56.50 35.24
CA SER A 21 36.22 -55.43 34.25
C SER A 21 35.00 -54.56 34.60
N GLY A 22 34.15 -54.99 35.54
CA GLY A 22 32.98 -54.24 36.00
C GLY A 22 33.21 -53.30 37.19
N LEU A 23 34.39 -53.33 37.81
CA LEU A 23 34.67 -52.62 39.08
C LEU A 23 35.75 -51.53 38.99
N CYS A 24 36.29 -51.24 37.80
CA CYS A 24 37.07 -50.02 37.61
C CYS A 24 36.11 -48.83 37.49
N PRO A 25 36.23 -47.78 38.33
CA PRO A 25 35.56 -46.52 38.05
C PRO A 25 36.06 -46.03 36.68
N ARG A 26 35.15 -45.99 35.70
CA ARG A 26 35.44 -45.29 34.45
C ARG A 26 35.67 -43.83 34.82
N SER A 27 36.92 -43.39 34.74
CA SER A 27 37.24 -41.98 34.70
C SER A 27 36.39 -41.35 33.59
N ALA A 28 35.51 -40.44 33.96
CA ALA A 28 34.82 -39.58 33.01
C ALA A 28 35.87 -38.64 32.39
N TYR A 29 36.60 -39.14 31.40
CA TYR A 29 37.31 -38.27 30.47
C TYR A 29 36.23 -37.65 29.59
N GLY A 30 35.97 -36.36 29.80
CA GLY A 30 35.15 -35.56 28.90
C GLY A 30 35.75 -35.62 27.50
N THR A 31 35.14 -36.41 26.63
CA THR A 31 35.42 -36.36 25.21
C THR A 31 34.83 -35.07 24.66
N ALA A 32 35.69 -34.08 24.48
CA ALA A 32 35.43 -32.88 23.69
C ALA A 32 35.06 -33.31 22.26
N GLY A 33 33.76 -33.44 22.02
CA GLY A 33 33.18 -33.82 20.72
C GLY A 33 31.69 -33.48 20.63
N TYR A 34 31.22 -32.50 21.42
CA TYR A 34 29.81 -32.08 21.44
C TYR A 34 29.42 -31.17 20.26
N CYS A 35 30.38 -30.65 19.51
CA CYS A 35 30.14 -29.72 18.40
C CYS A 35 30.30 -30.35 17.00
N SER A 36 30.60 -31.65 16.90
CA SER A 36 30.91 -32.29 15.60
C SER A 36 29.81 -33.23 15.08
N SER A 37 28.69 -33.34 15.78
CA SER A 37 27.58 -34.24 15.41
C SER A 37 26.24 -33.54 15.19
N ASP A 38 26.20 -32.21 15.05
CA ASP A 38 24.98 -31.39 14.84
C ASP A 38 23.78 -31.79 15.73
N THR A 39 24.07 -32.36 16.89
CA THR A 39 23.12 -32.88 17.87
C THR A 39 23.51 -32.30 19.22
N ALA A 40 23.61 -30.97 19.24
CA ALA A 40 23.71 -30.21 20.46
C ALA A 40 22.30 -30.13 21.07
N GLU A 41 21.86 -31.17 21.77
CA GLU A 41 20.74 -31.03 22.69
C GLU A 41 21.25 -30.34 23.97
N PRO A 42 20.82 -29.10 24.26
CA PRO A 42 21.21 -28.41 25.48
C PRO A 42 20.67 -29.16 26.70
N PRO A 43 21.42 -29.26 27.80
CA PRO A 43 21.03 -30.00 29.02
C PRO A 43 19.81 -29.42 29.77
N PHE A 44 19.11 -28.43 29.19
CA PHE A 44 17.91 -27.79 29.74
C PHE A 44 16.62 -28.15 28.99
N LEU A 45 16.68 -28.89 27.88
CA LEU A 45 15.48 -29.48 27.29
C LEU A 45 15.11 -30.74 28.08
N ALA A 46 14.44 -30.54 29.21
CA ALA A 46 13.74 -31.62 29.88
C ALA A 46 12.78 -32.25 28.86
N SER A 47 12.92 -33.54 28.59
CA SER A 47 11.98 -34.29 27.76
C SER A 47 10.58 -34.17 28.37
N GLY A 48 9.70 -33.38 27.77
CA GLY A 48 8.32 -33.21 28.24
C GLY A 48 7.83 -31.77 28.42
N THR A 49 8.60 -30.74 28.07
CA THR A 49 8.02 -29.39 27.90
C THR A 49 7.42 -29.28 26.50
N ASP A 50 6.11 -29.02 26.43
CA ASP A 50 5.45 -28.72 25.15
C ASP A 50 6.15 -27.52 24.50
N PRO A 51 6.38 -27.54 23.17
CA PRO A 51 6.94 -26.39 22.48
C PRO A 51 6.01 -25.18 22.66
N ASN A 52 6.53 -24.10 23.24
CA ASN A 52 5.80 -22.83 23.32
C ASN A 52 6.12 -22.00 22.08
N LEU A 53 5.11 -21.67 21.29
CA LEU A 53 5.21 -20.70 20.20
C LEU A 53 4.94 -19.31 20.77
N LEU A 54 5.94 -18.43 20.75
CA LEU A 54 5.75 -17.00 20.97
C LEU A 54 5.71 -16.31 19.61
N LEU A 55 4.55 -15.79 19.24
CA LEU A 55 4.36 -14.96 18.05
C LEU A 55 4.40 -13.49 18.49
N VAL A 56 5.27 -12.70 17.86
CA VAL A 56 5.36 -11.26 18.03
C VAL A 56 5.07 -10.63 16.67
N ILE A 57 4.04 -9.81 16.61
CA ILE A 57 3.54 -9.19 15.38
C ILE A 57 3.80 -7.69 15.48
N ASP A 58 4.19 -7.09 14.37
CA ASP A 58 4.32 -5.64 14.26
C ASP A 58 2.94 -4.95 14.29
N ASN A 59 2.84 -3.81 14.96
CA ASN A 59 1.63 -2.99 15.03
C ASN A 59 1.87 -1.61 14.39
N SER A 60 2.84 -1.53 13.48
CA SER A 60 3.10 -0.36 12.68
C SER A 60 1.99 -0.12 11.66
N ALA A 61 1.82 1.14 11.26
CA ALA A 61 0.84 1.51 10.25
C ALA A 61 1.19 0.91 8.88
N SER A 62 2.47 0.63 8.62
CA SER A 62 2.96 0.02 7.38
C SER A 62 2.49 -1.43 7.18
N MET A 63 1.92 -2.07 8.20
CA MET A 63 1.20 -3.34 8.07
C MET A 63 -0.12 -3.21 7.30
N TYR A 64 -0.70 -2.02 7.22
CA TYR A 64 -1.89 -1.74 6.41
C TYR A 64 -1.55 -1.32 4.98
N ASP A 65 -0.27 -1.21 4.62
CA ASP A 65 0.11 -0.98 3.23
C ASP A 65 -0.22 -2.22 2.38
N LEU A 66 -0.37 -2.00 1.07
CA LEU A 66 -0.55 -3.09 0.13
C LEU A 66 0.62 -4.09 0.21
N ALA A 67 0.28 -5.38 0.20
CA ALA A 67 1.25 -6.46 0.28
C ALA A 67 2.07 -6.61 -1.01
N TYR A 68 1.48 -6.22 -2.15
CA TYR A 68 2.08 -6.40 -3.47
C TYR A 68 2.33 -5.04 -4.11
N ILE A 69 3.59 -4.64 -4.06
CA ILE A 69 4.14 -3.44 -4.65
C ILE A 69 5.47 -3.81 -5.35
N GLU A 70 5.78 -3.19 -6.47
CA GLU A 70 7.04 -3.46 -7.20
C GLU A 70 8.26 -2.88 -6.44
N ALA A 71 8.17 -1.58 -6.11
CA ALA A 71 9.23 -0.84 -5.44
C ALA A 71 8.71 -0.22 -4.15
N GLN A 72 9.48 -0.34 -3.06
CA GLN A 72 9.18 0.36 -1.82
C GLN A 72 9.29 1.87 -2.04
N GLY A 73 8.32 2.63 -1.52
CA GLY A 73 8.24 4.07 -1.71
C GLY A 73 7.57 4.50 -3.02
N SER A 74 7.26 3.57 -3.94
CA SER A 74 6.38 3.86 -5.08
C SER A 74 4.91 3.70 -4.68
N CYS A 75 4.08 4.67 -5.04
CA CYS A 75 2.62 4.60 -4.91
C CYS A 75 1.93 4.12 -6.19
N TYR A 76 2.71 3.54 -7.10
CA TYR A 76 2.27 3.07 -8.41
C TYR A 76 2.81 1.66 -8.71
N ASP A 77 1.98 0.82 -9.33
CA ASP A 77 2.37 -0.53 -9.76
C ASP A 77 1.59 -0.98 -11.02
N ASP A 78 2.32 -1.37 -12.07
CA ASP A 78 1.77 -1.97 -13.29
C ASP A 78 2.33 -3.37 -13.59
N THR A 79 2.96 -4.01 -12.60
CA THR A 79 3.71 -5.26 -12.76
C THR A 79 2.93 -6.54 -12.50
N TYR A 80 1.59 -6.49 -12.58
CA TYR A 80 0.75 -7.67 -12.38
C TYR A 80 1.17 -8.83 -13.29
N ASN A 81 1.51 -9.95 -12.66
CA ASN A 81 1.88 -11.19 -13.34
C ASN A 81 0.89 -12.31 -13.01
N ASP A 82 0.22 -12.87 -14.01
CA ASP A 82 -0.77 -13.94 -13.89
C ASP A 82 -0.16 -15.31 -13.55
N LEU A 83 1.15 -15.48 -13.74
CA LEU A 83 1.90 -16.68 -13.36
C LEU A 83 2.25 -16.70 -11.87
N THR A 84 2.20 -15.54 -11.20
CA THR A 84 2.43 -15.41 -9.76
C THR A 84 1.12 -15.60 -9.01
N THR A 85 1.15 -16.41 -7.96
CA THR A 85 -0.02 -16.57 -7.07
C THR A 85 0.07 -15.56 -5.93
N TYR A 86 -0.90 -14.66 -5.84
CA TYR A 86 -1.01 -13.68 -4.77
C TYR A 86 -1.93 -14.21 -3.66
N ALA A 87 -1.40 -14.31 -2.44
CA ALA A 87 -2.17 -14.61 -1.23
C ALA A 87 -3.06 -13.43 -0.80
N GLY A 88 -4.18 -13.74 -0.16
CA GLY A 88 -5.21 -12.78 0.23
C GLY A 88 -6.58 -13.47 0.23
N TYR A 89 -7.59 -12.78 0.75
CA TYR A 89 -8.91 -13.37 1.01
C TYR A 89 -9.64 -13.95 -0.22
N PHE A 90 -9.28 -13.53 -1.44
CA PHE A 90 -9.86 -14.10 -2.65
C PHE A 90 -9.16 -15.39 -3.06
N LYS A 91 -9.93 -16.39 -3.48
CA LYS A 91 -9.35 -17.64 -4.01
C LYS A 91 -8.74 -17.39 -5.39
N PRO A 92 -7.43 -17.65 -5.61
CA PRO A 92 -6.74 -17.26 -6.85
C PRO A 92 -7.41 -17.74 -8.15
N GLY A 93 -7.91 -18.98 -8.16
CA GLY A 93 -8.54 -19.58 -9.34
C GLY A 93 -10.03 -19.28 -9.52
N THR A 94 -10.67 -18.54 -8.62
CA THR A 94 -12.11 -18.26 -8.66
C THR A 94 -12.36 -16.85 -9.20
N TRP A 95 -13.40 -16.70 -10.01
CA TRP A 95 -13.88 -15.39 -10.45
C TRP A 95 -14.81 -14.78 -9.42
N TYR A 96 -14.70 -13.49 -9.21
CA TYR A 96 -15.57 -12.71 -8.36
C TYR A 96 -16.17 -11.58 -9.18
N ALA A 97 -17.46 -11.33 -9.03
CA ALA A 97 -18.11 -10.15 -9.60
C ALA A 97 -18.63 -9.26 -8.49
N TYR A 98 -18.52 -7.95 -8.69
CA TYR A 98 -19.01 -6.99 -7.73
C TYR A 98 -20.53 -6.81 -7.85
N ARG A 99 -21.25 -6.97 -6.74
CA ARG A 99 -22.68 -6.70 -6.65
C ARG A 99 -22.90 -5.29 -6.12
N PHE A 100 -23.09 -4.33 -7.02
CA PHE A 100 -23.27 -2.90 -6.66
C PHE A 100 -24.39 -2.65 -5.66
N ALA A 101 -25.51 -3.38 -5.74
CA ALA A 101 -26.64 -3.21 -4.84
C ALA A 101 -26.38 -3.70 -3.40
N ALA A 102 -25.38 -4.57 -3.19
CA ALA A 102 -25.02 -5.10 -1.88
C ALA A 102 -23.58 -4.74 -1.46
N GLU A 103 -22.92 -3.88 -2.24
CA GLU A 103 -21.57 -3.36 -2.01
C GLU A 103 -20.52 -4.43 -1.66
N ARG A 104 -20.52 -5.56 -2.39
CA ARG A 104 -19.59 -6.68 -2.10
C ARG A 104 -19.26 -7.53 -3.32
N PHE A 105 -18.14 -8.23 -3.24
CA PHE A 105 -17.70 -9.25 -4.18
C PHE A 105 -18.36 -10.61 -3.88
N GLU A 106 -18.82 -11.27 -4.93
CA GLU A 106 -19.42 -12.60 -4.85
C GLU A 106 -18.74 -13.55 -5.83
N ALA A 107 -18.37 -14.73 -5.32
CA ALA A 107 -17.80 -15.79 -6.14
C ALA A 107 -18.77 -16.20 -7.26
N LYS A 108 -18.23 -16.46 -8.44
CA LYS A 108 -18.95 -16.88 -9.64
C LYS A 108 -18.48 -18.26 -10.08
N THR A 109 -19.42 -19.03 -10.59
CA THR A 109 -19.11 -20.27 -11.30
C THR A 109 -18.42 -19.97 -12.62
N GLU A 110 -17.70 -20.95 -13.18
CA GLU A 110 -17.02 -20.79 -14.47
C GLU A 110 -17.98 -20.40 -15.60
N ALA A 111 -19.21 -20.91 -15.58
CA ALA A 111 -20.23 -20.59 -16.57
C ALA A 111 -20.71 -19.13 -16.47
N GLU A 112 -20.94 -18.65 -15.24
CA GLU A 112 -21.30 -17.24 -15.00
C GLU A 112 -20.15 -16.31 -15.38
N ALA A 113 -18.92 -16.65 -15.01
CA ALA A 113 -17.73 -15.89 -15.37
C ALA A 113 -17.49 -15.84 -16.89
N ALA A 114 -17.79 -16.93 -17.61
CA ALA A 114 -17.76 -16.94 -19.08
C ALA A 114 -18.83 -16.02 -19.68
N GLY A 115 -20.03 -15.98 -19.09
CA GLY A 115 -21.09 -15.05 -19.49
C GLY A 115 -20.68 -13.58 -19.31
N LEU A 116 -20.17 -13.22 -18.13
CA LEU A 116 -19.71 -11.86 -17.81
C LEU A 116 -18.60 -11.39 -18.76
N ARG A 117 -17.59 -12.24 -18.99
CA ARG A 117 -16.49 -11.93 -19.94
C ARG A 117 -16.97 -11.83 -21.40
N GLY A 118 -18.04 -12.53 -21.75
CA GLY A 118 -18.67 -12.45 -23.06
C GLY A 118 -19.36 -11.11 -23.32
N SER A 119 -19.90 -10.48 -22.27
CA SER A 119 -20.60 -9.19 -22.33
C SER A 119 -19.77 -7.98 -21.90
N ALA A 120 -18.52 -8.18 -21.48
CA ALA A 120 -17.64 -7.10 -21.05
C ALA A 120 -17.20 -6.20 -22.22
N THR A 121 -17.15 -4.89 -21.96
CA THR A 121 -16.64 -3.90 -22.94
C THR A 121 -15.13 -4.01 -23.05
N TYR A 122 -14.44 -4.05 -21.91
CA TYR A 122 -12.99 -4.21 -21.82
C TYR A 122 -12.66 -5.43 -20.96
N LYS A 123 -11.68 -6.23 -21.39
CA LYS A 123 -11.32 -7.47 -20.70
C LYS A 123 -9.89 -7.92 -20.98
N ASN A 124 -9.35 -8.71 -20.06
CA ASN A 124 -8.19 -9.54 -20.30
C ASN A 124 -8.41 -10.94 -19.68
N SER A 125 -7.35 -11.70 -19.45
CA SER A 125 -7.39 -13.02 -18.82
C SER A 125 -7.93 -13.04 -17.39
N ASP A 126 -7.84 -11.92 -16.66
CA ASP A 126 -7.98 -11.85 -15.20
C ASP A 126 -8.97 -10.78 -14.72
N VAL A 127 -9.34 -9.80 -15.54
CA VAL A 127 -10.33 -8.76 -15.23
C VAL A 127 -11.24 -8.51 -16.44
N CYS A 128 -12.49 -8.15 -16.16
CA CYS A 128 -13.44 -7.69 -17.16
C CYS A 128 -14.37 -6.61 -16.60
N ILE A 129 -14.61 -5.57 -17.39
CA ILE A 129 -15.36 -4.39 -17.01
C ILE A 129 -16.30 -3.96 -18.14
N THR A 130 -17.49 -3.50 -17.77
CA THR A 130 -18.43 -2.85 -18.69
C THR A 130 -18.67 -1.41 -18.24
N ILE A 131 -18.27 -0.48 -19.10
CA ILE A 131 -18.56 0.95 -18.98
C ILE A 131 -19.68 1.25 -19.98
N ASP A 132 -20.73 1.92 -19.52
CA ASP A 132 -21.84 2.32 -20.39
C ASP A 132 -21.52 3.62 -21.17
N ALA A 133 -22.48 4.08 -21.98
CA ALA A 133 -22.32 5.30 -22.77
C ALA A 133 -22.39 6.59 -21.93
N ALA A 134 -22.76 6.51 -20.65
CA ALA A 134 -22.85 7.63 -19.72
C ALA A 134 -21.86 7.39 -18.57
N PRO A 135 -20.56 7.58 -18.85
CA PRO A 135 -19.40 6.85 -18.30
C PRO A 135 -19.61 6.32 -16.89
N SER A 136 -20.27 5.17 -16.79
CA SER A 136 -20.62 4.53 -15.51
C SER A 136 -20.27 3.05 -15.57
N VAL A 137 -19.66 2.57 -14.49
CA VAL A 137 -19.29 1.16 -14.35
C VAL A 137 -20.53 0.35 -13.99
N THR A 138 -21.02 -0.43 -14.95
CA THR A 138 -22.22 -1.28 -14.77
C THR A 138 -21.89 -2.70 -14.37
N MET A 139 -20.67 -3.15 -14.68
CA MET A 139 -20.19 -4.49 -14.35
C MET A 139 -18.68 -4.44 -14.09
N PHE A 140 -18.27 -5.05 -12.99
CA PHE A 140 -16.86 -5.30 -12.68
C PHE A 140 -16.71 -6.73 -12.17
N ALA A 141 -15.84 -7.51 -12.79
CA ALA A 141 -15.49 -8.85 -12.35
C ALA A 141 -14.02 -9.15 -12.62
N ALA A 142 -13.39 -9.92 -11.72
CA ALA A 142 -11.99 -10.29 -11.84
C ALA A 142 -11.72 -11.64 -11.18
N LYS A 143 -10.60 -12.28 -11.53
CA LYS A 143 -10.08 -13.43 -10.80
C LYS A 143 -9.59 -13.01 -9.43
N GLY A 144 -9.72 -13.91 -8.46
CA GLY A 144 -9.24 -13.70 -7.11
C GLY A 144 -7.74 -13.41 -7.05
N ASN A 145 -6.95 -13.99 -7.96
CA ASN A 145 -5.51 -13.72 -8.03
C ASN A 145 -5.21 -12.24 -8.29
N PHE A 146 -5.94 -11.64 -9.24
CA PHE A 146 -5.85 -10.22 -9.55
C PHE A 146 -6.36 -9.36 -8.38
N LEU A 147 -7.50 -9.70 -7.79
CA LEU A 147 -8.05 -8.95 -6.66
C LEU A 147 -7.13 -8.97 -5.42
N ASN A 148 -6.44 -10.07 -5.17
CA ASN A 148 -5.42 -10.15 -4.12
C ASN A 148 -4.23 -9.23 -4.43
N TRP A 149 -3.72 -9.21 -5.66
CA TRP A 149 -2.67 -8.27 -6.07
C TRP A 149 -3.10 -6.81 -5.92
N VAL A 150 -4.37 -6.49 -6.22
CA VAL A 150 -4.89 -5.12 -6.13
C VAL A 150 -5.05 -4.67 -4.68
N MET A 151 -5.75 -5.45 -3.85
CA MET A 151 -6.28 -4.96 -2.57
C MET A 151 -5.65 -5.53 -1.31
N ALA A 152 -4.97 -6.67 -1.38
CA ALA A 152 -4.54 -7.33 -0.14
C ALA A 152 -3.48 -6.49 0.57
N SER A 153 -3.75 -6.12 1.83
CA SER A 153 -2.73 -5.55 2.71
C SER A 153 -1.88 -6.63 3.37
N LYS A 154 -0.72 -6.25 3.91
CA LYS A 154 0.14 -7.19 4.65
C LYS A 154 -0.62 -7.79 5.85
N LEU A 155 -1.40 -6.95 6.55
CA LEU A 155 -2.20 -7.37 7.69
C LEU A 155 -3.39 -8.25 7.30
N ASP A 156 -4.02 -8.03 6.14
CA ASP A 156 -5.09 -8.91 5.66
C ASP A 156 -4.58 -10.33 5.43
N ILE A 157 -3.41 -10.48 4.81
CA ILE A 157 -2.79 -11.79 4.61
C ILE A 157 -2.47 -12.46 5.96
N GLU A 158 -1.96 -11.69 6.92
CA GLU A 158 -1.68 -12.22 8.26
C GLU A 158 -2.95 -12.67 8.99
N LYS A 159 -4.02 -11.85 8.95
CA LYS A 159 -5.33 -12.21 9.49
C LYS A 159 -5.92 -13.44 8.81
N GLU A 160 -5.74 -13.59 7.50
CA GLU A 160 -6.16 -14.79 6.77
C GLU A 160 -5.50 -16.04 7.34
N ILE A 161 -4.17 -15.99 7.52
CA ILE A 161 -3.37 -17.14 7.99
C ILE A 161 -3.71 -17.49 9.45
N LEU A 162 -3.89 -16.49 10.31
CA LEU A 162 -4.07 -16.70 11.75
C LEU A 162 -5.52 -17.01 12.13
N THR A 163 -6.49 -16.29 11.56
CA THR A 163 -7.90 -16.33 12.00
C THR A 163 -8.89 -16.59 10.86
N GLY A 164 -8.43 -16.71 9.61
CA GLY A 164 -9.29 -16.82 8.44
C GLY A 164 -9.80 -15.46 7.91
N GLY A 165 -9.20 -14.35 8.36
CA GLY A 165 -9.52 -12.98 7.93
C GLY A 165 -10.44 -12.21 8.89
N LYS A 166 -10.58 -10.90 8.67
CA LYS A 166 -11.56 -10.08 9.40
C LYS A 166 -12.96 -10.43 8.90
N TYR A 167 -13.74 -11.09 9.75
CA TYR A 167 -15.08 -11.57 9.43
C TYR A 167 -16.16 -10.79 10.17
N GLU A 168 -17.13 -10.28 9.42
CA GLU A 168 -18.32 -9.63 9.96
C GLU A 168 -19.51 -10.59 9.93
N SER A 169 -20.00 -10.96 11.11
CA SER A 169 -21.06 -11.97 11.25
C SER A 169 -22.45 -11.50 10.83
N ALA A 170 -22.71 -10.19 10.85
CA ALA A 170 -24.02 -9.64 10.51
C ALA A 170 -24.36 -9.85 9.03
N ASP A 171 -23.39 -9.61 8.15
CA ASP A 171 -23.54 -9.69 6.69
C ASP A 171 -22.83 -10.91 6.07
N THR A 172 -22.24 -11.77 6.90
CA THR A 172 -21.50 -12.98 6.47
C THR A 172 -20.42 -12.67 5.44
N ARG A 173 -19.57 -11.67 5.75
CA ARG A 173 -18.57 -11.14 4.81
C ARG A 173 -17.18 -11.02 5.42
N LEU A 174 -16.15 -11.16 4.59
CA LEU A 174 -14.81 -10.69 4.91
C LEU A 174 -14.67 -9.22 4.54
N VAL A 175 -13.87 -8.50 5.33
CA VAL A 175 -13.62 -7.06 5.17
C VAL A 175 -12.12 -6.85 5.01
N LEU A 176 -11.71 -6.28 3.88
CA LEU A 176 -10.32 -5.89 3.60
C LEU A 176 -10.00 -4.54 4.23
N GLU A 177 -8.82 -4.40 4.79
CA GLU A 177 -8.34 -3.18 5.44
C GLU A 177 -6.97 -2.80 4.90
N SER A 178 -6.92 -1.67 4.21
CA SER A 178 -5.72 -1.11 3.61
C SER A 178 -5.78 0.40 3.74
N ARG A 179 -4.61 1.00 3.95
CA ARG A 179 -4.44 2.45 3.94
C ARG A 179 -3.88 2.99 2.62
N GLY A 180 -3.88 2.17 1.56
CA GLY A 180 -3.35 2.57 0.26
C GLY A 180 -1.85 2.87 0.32
N CYS A 181 -1.45 4.06 -0.16
CA CYS A 181 -0.08 4.56 -0.06
C CYS A 181 -0.03 5.74 0.93
N LEU A 182 0.40 5.50 2.18
CA LEU A 182 0.49 6.55 3.21
C LEU A 182 -0.83 7.33 3.40
N ASP A 183 -1.94 6.60 3.55
CA ASP A 183 -3.31 7.14 3.67
C ASP A 183 -3.86 7.81 2.40
N ARG A 184 -3.17 7.69 1.26
CA ARG A 184 -3.62 8.15 -0.07
C ARG A 184 -3.86 6.99 -1.04
N ARG A 185 -4.35 7.32 -2.24
CA ARG A 185 -4.55 6.34 -3.31
C ARG A 185 -3.23 5.68 -3.72
N PHE A 186 -3.20 4.37 -3.67
CA PHE A 186 -2.21 3.57 -4.37
C PHE A 186 -2.74 3.23 -5.76
N VAL A 187 -2.02 3.58 -6.81
CA VAL A 187 -2.48 3.44 -8.20
C VAL A 187 -1.97 2.14 -8.81
N LYS A 188 -2.87 1.35 -9.39
CA LYS A 188 -2.57 0.12 -10.12
C LYS A 188 -3.07 0.20 -11.55
N LYS A 189 -2.22 -0.18 -12.50
CA LYS A 189 -2.56 -0.16 -13.93
C LYS A 189 -2.46 -1.56 -14.53
N VAL A 190 -3.42 -1.92 -15.40
CA VAL A 190 -3.36 -3.19 -16.14
C VAL A 190 -3.88 -3.01 -17.57
N ALA A 191 -3.24 -3.69 -18.52
CA ALA A 191 -3.70 -3.70 -19.91
C ALA A 191 -4.98 -4.54 -20.07
N VAL A 192 -5.94 -4.02 -20.83
CA VAL A 192 -7.20 -4.65 -21.18
C VAL A 192 -7.48 -4.44 -22.67
N GLU A 193 -8.22 -5.35 -23.29
CA GLU A 193 -8.58 -5.28 -24.70
C GLU A 193 -10.08 -5.01 -24.85
N ASP A 194 -10.44 -4.24 -25.88
CA ASP A 194 -11.83 -4.04 -26.27
C ASP A 194 -12.34 -5.19 -27.18
N SER A 195 -13.55 -5.06 -27.71
CA SER A 195 -14.09 -6.02 -28.69
C SER A 195 -13.33 -6.06 -30.02
N SER A 196 -12.59 -5.00 -30.34
CA SER A 196 -11.79 -4.82 -31.56
C SER A 196 -10.36 -5.36 -31.41
N LEU A 197 -9.98 -5.80 -30.20
CA LEU A 197 -8.63 -6.22 -29.81
C LEU A 197 -7.62 -5.06 -29.76
N ASP A 198 -8.11 -3.84 -29.62
CA ASP A 198 -7.26 -2.68 -29.35
C ASP A 198 -6.91 -2.67 -27.85
N THR A 199 -5.66 -2.36 -27.54
CA THR A 199 -5.16 -2.32 -26.16
C THR A 199 -5.50 -0.98 -25.51
N PHE A 200 -6.13 -1.06 -24.34
CA PHE A 200 -6.42 0.03 -23.43
C PHE A 200 -5.84 -0.29 -22.05
N TYR A 201 -5.86 0.67 -21.14
CA TYR A 201 -5.41 0.49 -19.77
C TYR A 201 -6.51 0.81 -18.78
N LEU A 202 -6.74 -0.14 -17.87
CA LEU A 202 -7.57 0.04 -16.69
C LEU A 202 -6.69 0.53 -15.55
N THR A 203 -7.04 1.70 -15.00
CA THR A 203 -6.40 2.28 -13.82
C THR A 203 -7.32 2.15 -12.61
N LEU A 204 -6.77 1.65 -11.51
CA LEU A 204 -7.45 1.45 -10.24
C LEU A 204 -6.74 2.24 -9.14
N GLY A 205 -7.49 2.97 -8.32
CA GLY A 205 -6.97 3.60 -7.10
C GLY A 205 -7.39 2.79 -5.88
N VAL A 206 -6.45 2.47 -4.98
CA VAL A 206 -6.75 1.76 -3.73
C VAL A 206 -6.47 2.69 -2.56
N ARG A 207 -7.49 3.03 -1.78
CA ARG A 207 -7.40 4.02 -0.69
C ARG A 207 -8.19 3.62 0.54
N PRO A 208 -7.89 4.19 1.72
CA PRO A 208 -8.78 4.11 2.87
C PRO A 208 -10.07 4.93 2.61
N PRO A 209 -11.10 4.77 3.46
CA PRO A 209 -12.28 5.64 3.41
C PRO A 209 -11.91 7.08 3.74
N ASP A 210 -12.54 8.01 3.03
CA ASP A 210 -12.32 9.44 3.21
C ASP A 210 -13.09 9.99 4.42
N ASP A 211 -12.80 11.23 4.82
CA ASP A 211 -13.43 11.86 5.99
C ASP A 211 -14.96 12.00 5.85
N GLY A 212 -15.45 12.16 4.61
CA GLY A 212 -16.88 12.22 4.32
C GLY A 212 -17.58 10.87 4.52
N GLU A 213 -16.94 9.79 4.09
CA GLU A 213 -17.38 8.41 4.32
C GLU A 213 -17.33 8.06 5.82
N LYS A 214 -16.25 8.46 6.51
CA LYS A 214 -16.09 8.26 7.96
C LYS A 214 -17.06 9.09 8.79
N ALA A 215 -17.53 10.24 8.30
CA ALA A 215 -18.57 11.01 8.98
C ALA A 215 -19.90 10.23 9.08
N GLY A 216 -20.19 9.36 8.11
CA GLY A 216 -21.36 8.48 8.11
C GLY A 216 -21.16 7.19 8.92
N ASP A 217 -19.95 6.63 8.90
CA ASP A 217 -19.57 5.43 9.63
C ASP A 217 -18.14 5.55 10.18
N PRO A 218 -17.96 6.05 11.42
CA PRO A 218 -16.63 6.33 11.98
C PRO A 218 -15.75 5.10 12.19
N ASP A 219 -16.34 3.91 12.24
CA ASP A 219 -15.65 2.64 12.45
C ASP A 219 -15.39 1.90 11.11
N ASP A 220 -15.73 2.50 9.97
CA ASP A 220 -15.44 1.94 8.65
C ASP A 220 -13.98 2.22 8.25
N ASP A 221 -13.16 1.17 8.32
CA ASP A 221 -11.79 1.14 7.78
C ASP A 221 -11.69 0.23 6.53
N THR A 222 -12.83 -0.04 5.86
CA THR A 222 -12.85 -0.90 4.68
C THR A 222 -12.11 -0.25 3.51
N THR A 223 -11.22 -1.01 2.89
CA THR A 223 -10.52 -0.62 1.65
C THR A 223 -11.49 -0.20 0.55
N ARG A 224 -11.20 0.92 -0.13
CA ARG A 224 -11.90 1.38 -1.33
C ARG A 224 -11.08 1.05 -2.57
N ILE A 225 -11.75 0.55 -3.62
CA ILE A 225 -11.21 0.54 -4.98
C ILE A 225 -11.96 1.57 -5.80
N GLU A 226 -11.24 2.54 -6.29
CA GLU A 226 -11.69 3.49 -7.29
C GLU A 226 -11.38 2.97 -8.68
N ILE A 227 -12.38 3.04 -9.56
CA ILE A 227 -12.24 2.68 -10.97
C ILE A 227 -12.25 3.97 -11.77
N PHE A 228 -11.11 4.25 -12.41
CA PHE A 228 -10.99 5.37 -13.35
C PHE A 228 -11.46 4.97 -14.75
N ASN A 229 -11.58 5.97 -15.62
CA ASN A 229 -11.93 5.72 -17.01
C ASN A 229 -10.84 4.89 -17.71
N VAL A 230 -11.27 4.02 -18.62
CA VAL A 230 -10.35 3.19 -19.42
C VAL A 230 -9.91 4.00 -20.63
N THR A 231 -8.62 4.28 -20.70
CA THR A 231 -8.00 5.11 -21.77
C THR A 231 -6.94 4.31 -22.52
N ASP A 232 -6.46 4.84 -23.64
CA ASP A 232 -5.44 4.22 -24.49
C ASP A 232 -4.02 4.23 -23.86
N SER A 233 -3.73 5.21 -23.01
CA SER A 233 -2.47 5.31 -22.25
C SER A 233 -2.56 4.86 -20.79
N GLY A 234 -3.75 4.92 -20.19
CA GLY A 234 -3.92 4.84 -18.73
C GLY A 234 -3.29 6.04 -18.01
N PHE A 235 -2.98 5.86 -16.73
CA PHE A 235 -2.21 6.84 -15.94
C PHE A 235 -0.73 6.78 -16.33
N LEU A 236 -0.17 7.93 -16.72
CA LEU A 236 1.22 8.14 -17.08
C LEU A 236 2.02 8.50 -15.81
N ASN A 237 2.51 7.48 -15.12
CA ASN A 237 3.32 7.66 -13.91
C ASN A 237 4.77 8.07 -14.23
N GLU A 238 5.24 7.91 -15.47
CA GLU A 238 6.64 8.23 -15.82
C GLU A 238 6.98 9.71 -15.58
N ASP A 239 6.06 10.61 -15.92
CA ASP A 239 6.21 12.05 -15.70
C ASP A 239 6.19 12.39 -14.20
N CYS A 240 5.34 11.70 -13.42
CA CYS A 240 5.29 11.84 -11.96
C CYS A 240 6.54 11.29 -11.28
N GLN A 241 7.08 10.18 -11.78
CA GLN A 241 8.32 9.61 -11.28
C GLN A 241 9.51 10.52 -11.59
N ALA A 242 9.54 11.16 -12.76
CA ALA A 242 10.58 12.14 -13.08
C ALA A 242 10.60 13.31 -12.07
N ALA A 243 9.43 13.82 -11.69
CA ALA A 243 9.33 14.84 -10.65
C ALA A 243 9.83 14.35 -9.29
N ILE A 244 9.49 13.11 -8.89
CA ILE A 244 9.96 12.50 -7.64
C ILE A 244 11.49 12.32 -7.65
N ASP A 245 12.04 11.85 -8.77
CA ASP A 245 13.47 11.62 -8.94
C ASP A 245 14.25 12.94 -8.88
N GLU A 246 13.74 13.99 -9.53
CA GLU A 246 14.34 15.33 -9.48
C GLU A 246 14.25 15.93 -8.07
N LEU A 247 13.11 15.78 -7.37
CA LEU A 247 12.96 16.22 -5.97
C LEU A 247 13.93 15.52 -5.01
N SER A 248 14.26 14.26 -5.31
CA SER A 248 15.15 13.42 -4.52
C SER A 248 16.63 13.60 -4.90
N ALA A 249 16.93 14.28 -6.01
CA ALA A 249 18.29 14.50 -6.48
C ALA A 249 19.15 15.32 -5.50
N GLU A 250 20.48 15.09 -5.52
CA GLU A 250 21.45 15.84 -4.70
C GLU A 250 21.56 17.32 -5.09
N SER A 251 21.20 17.69 -6.32
CA SER A 251 21.26 19.07 -6.83
C SER A 251 20.09 19.36 -7.78
N PRO A 252 18.89 19.56 -7.23
CA PRO A 252 17.68 19.75 -7.99
C PRO A 252 17.61 21.12 -8.68
N ASN A 253 17.02 21.13 -9.87
CA ASN A 253 16.73 22.33 -10.64
C ASN A 253 15.27 22.74 -10.42
N GLN A 254 15.05 23.89 -9.79
CA GLN A 254 13.71 24.44 -9.53
C GLN A 254 12.86 24.62 -10.79
N GLY A 255 13.48 24.93 -11.93
CA GLY A 255 12.78 25.05 -13.21
C GLY A 255 12.33 23.69 -13.75
N GLN A 256 13.12 22.65 -13.51
CA GLN A 256 12.82 21.29 -13.96
C GLN A 256 11.74 20.66 -13.08
N ILE A 257 11.85 20.77 -11.75
CA ILE A 257 10.80 20.29 -10.80
C ILE A 257 9.43 20.83 -11.18
N LYS A 258 9.35 22.13 -11.48
CA LYS A 258 8.09 22.75 -11.88
C LYS A 258 7.54 22.14 -13.17
N GLN A 259 8.41 21.97 -14.17
CA GLN A 259 8.00 21.37 -15.44
C GLN A 259 7.56 19.91 -15.26
N ASP A 260 8.30 19.12 -14.48
CA ASP A 260 7.99 17.70 -14.25
C ASP A 260 6.69 17.53 -13.46
N ILE A 261 6.42 18.41 -12.49
CA ILE A 261 5.11 18.44 -11.80
C ILE A 261 4.02 18.83 -12.80
N GLU A 262 4.22 19.86 -13.64
CA GLU A 262 3.24 20.25 -14.67
C GLU A 262 2.95 19.12 -15.66
N ASP A 263 4.00 18.39 -16.08
CA ASP A 263 3.90 17.26 -17.01
C ASP A 263 3.18 16.06 -16.34
N CYS A 264 3.51 15.74 -15.09
CA CYS A 264 2.82 14.73 -14.28
C CYS A 264 1.33 15.01 -14.14
N MET A 265 0.95 16.28 -13.99
CA MET A 265 -0.46 16.66 -13.82
C MET A 265 -1.24 16.63 -15.15
N GLY A 266 -0.57 16.64 -16.30
CA GLY A 266 -1.15 16.33 -17.62
C GLY A 266 -2.35 17.19 -18.07
N TYR A 267 -2.61 18.33 -17.41
CA TYR A 267 -3.84 19.09 -17.67
C TYR A 267 -3.83 19.78 -19.05
N SER A 268 -4.95 19.69 -19.76
CA SER A 268 -5.15 20.46 -21.00
C SER A 268 -5.31 21.96 -20.67
N PRO A 269 -4.73 22.90 -21.47
CA PRO A 269 -4.89 24.35 -21.27
C PRO A 269 -6.34 24.86 -21.27
N SER A 270 -7.30 23.99 -21.63
CA SER A 270 -8.73 24.28 -21.73
C SER A 270 -9.51 24.11 -20.42
N ASP A 271 -9.00 23.35 -19.45
CA ASP A 271 -9.66 23.18 -18.16
C ASP A 271 -9.10 24.21 -17.17
N HIS A 272 -9.82 25.33 -17.06
CA HIS A 272 -9.34 26.46 -16.28
C HIS A 272 -9.36 26.17 -14.78
N ASP A 273 -10.34 25.41 -14.28
CA ASP A 273 -10.53 25.18 -12.85
C ASP A 273 -9.49 24.19 -12.33
N LEU A 274 -9.32 23.05 -13.02
CA LEU A 274 -8.28 22.07 -12.70
C LEU A 274 -6.90 22.72 -12.72
N ARG A 275 -6.58 23.48 -13.78
CA ARG A 275 -5.30 24.19 -13.90
C ARG A 275 -5.05 25.16 -12.74
N ASN A 276 -6.09 25.84 -12.24
CA ASN A 276 -5.94 26.80 -11.15
C ASN A 276 -5.66 26.08 -9.82
N SER A 277 -6.38 24.99 -9.52
CA SER A 277 -6.08 24.13 -8.37
C SER A 277 -4.67 23.53 -8.45
N MET A 278 -4.24 23.11 -9.64
CA MET A 278 -2.88 22.57 -9.86
C MET A 278 -1.77 23.62 -9.75
N ALA A 279 -2.04 24.87 -10.11
CA ALA A 279 -1.08 25.95 -9.91
C ALA A 279 -0.83 26.21 -8.42
N ALA A 280 -1.90 26.22 -7.61
CA ALA A 280 -1.79 26.34 -6.16
C ALA A 280 -1.02 25.17 -5.55
N PHE A 281 -1.32 23.94 -5.99
CA PHE A 281 -0.61 22.73 -5.59
C PHE A 281 0.89 22.76 -5.93
N THR A 282 1.23 23.11 -7.18
CA THR A 282 2.62 23.15 -7.65
C THR A 282 3.45 24.17 -6.85
N HIS A 283 2.88 25.35 -6.60
CA HIS A 283 3.55 26.37 -5.79
C HIS A 283 3.67 25.96 -4.32
N SER A 284 2.66 25.28 -3.74
CA SER A 284 2.73 24.83 -2.34
C SER A 284 3.81 23.76 -2.16
N ILE A 285 3.84 22.72 -3.00
CA ILE A 285 4.85 21.65 -2.95
C ILE A 285 6.25 22.21 -3.15
N HIS A 286 6.45 23.13 -4.11
CA HIS A 286 7.75 23.75 -4.32
C HIS A 286 8.23 24.56 -3.10
N ASN A 287 7.33 25.28 -2.42
CA ASN A 287 7.67 26.04 -1.22
C ASN A 287 7.99 25.12 -0.04
N CYS A 288 7.21 24.05 0.15
CA CYS A 288 7.48 23.06 1.19
C CYS A 288 8.85 22.38 0.96
N TRP A 289 9.11 21.96 -0.27
CA TRP A 289 10.39 21.38 -0.68
C TRP A 289 11.58 22.31 -0.35
N TYR A 290 11.49 23.59 -0.72
CA TYR A 290 12.56 24.57 -0.43
C TYR A 290 12.80 24.72 1.07
N GLN A 291 11.71 24.76 1.87
CA GLN A 291 11.78 24.92 3.31
C GLN A 291 12.56 23.78 3.99
N SER A 292 12.33 22.51 3.63
CA SER A 292 13.12 21.40 4.22
C SER A 292 14.56 21.41 3.74
N LYS A 293 14.81 21.59 2.44
CA LYS A 293 16.18 21.48 1.91
C LYS A 293 17.11 22.57 2.44
N HIS A 294 16.58 23.77 2.65
CA HIS A 294 17.38 24.91 3.11
C HIS A 294 17.21 25.21 4.60
N GLY A 295 16.23 24.61 5.27
CA GLY A 295 15.89 24.92 6.66
C GLY A 295 15.38 26.35 6.88
N GLU A 296 15.06 27.05 5.78
CA GLU A 296 14.56 28.42 5.77
C GLU A 296 13.43 28.56 4.75
N TRP A 297 12.44 29.39 5.08
CA TRP A 297 11.35 29.69 4.16
C TRP A 297 11.88 30.48 2.95
N PRO A 298 11.36 30.26 1.73
CA PRO A 298 11.84 30.95 0.54
C PRO A 298 11.85 32.48 0.72
N PRO A 299 12.97 33.16 0.43
CA PRO A 299 13.08 34.59 0.69
C PRO A 299 12.23 35.42 -0.28
N GLY A 300 11.38 36.28 0.27
CA GLY A 300 10.63 37.32 -0.46
C GLY A 300 9.11 37.10 -0.50
N ALA A 301 8.37 38.16 -0.80
CA ALA A 301 6.89 38.13 -0.86
C ALA A 301 6.33 37.37 -2.08
N GLY A 302 7.19 36.82 -2.94
CA GLY A 302 6.79 36.12 -4.17
C GLY A 302 6.00 34.85 -3.90
N THR A 303 6.33 34.10 -2.85
CA THR A 303 5.63 32.85 -2.48
C THR A 303 4.19 33.14 -2.04
N VAL A 304 4.03 34.10 -1.13
CA VAL A 304 2.73 34.58 -0.65
C VAL A 304 1.93 35.18 -1.79
N GLN A 305 2.53 35.96 -2.68
CA GLN A 305 1.78 36.55 -3.80
C GLN A 305 1.34 35.50 -4.83
N SER A 306 2.19 34.52 -5.14
CA SER A 306 1.84 33.44 -6.07
C SER A 306 0.68 32.60 -5.55
N ILE A 307 0.75 32.14 -4.29
CA ILE A 307 -0.32 31.31 -3.72
C ILE A 307 -1.64 32.09 -3.61
N LYS A 308 -1.58 33.38 -3.27
CA LYS A 308 -2.76 34.25 -3.26
C LYS A 308 -3.42 34.34 -4.63
N ASN A 309 -2.61 34.60 -5.67
CA ASN A 309 -3.12 34.71 -7.03
C ASN A 309 -3.72 33.40 -7.55
N ASP A 310 -3.27 32.25 -7.05
CA ASP A 310 -3.80 30.95 -7.48
C ASP A 310 -5.04 30.55 -6.70
N CYS A 311 -5.04 30.72 -5.37
CA CYS A 311 -6.24 30.50 -4.56
C CYS A 311 -7.39 31.44 -4.95
N GLU A 312 -7.13 32.70 -5.30
CA GLU A 312 -8.16 33.63 -5.81
C GLU A 312 -8.90 33.06 -7.02
N LYS A 313 -8.19 32.37 -7.93
CA LYS A 313 -8.80 31.78 -9.12
C LYS A 313 -9.60 30.50 -8.82
N ILE A 314 -9.28 29.81 -7.72
CA ILE A 314 -10.06 28.65 -7.24
C ILE A 314 -11.35 29.15 -6.59
N TYR A 315 -11.27 30.25 -5.82
CA TYR A 315 -12.41 30.86 -5.15
C TYR A 315 -13.44 31.46 -6.10
N ASP A 316 -13.11 31.64 -7.38
CA ASP A 316 -14.07 31.99 -8.43
C ASP A 316 -15.07 30.84 -8.71
N ALA A 317 -14.71 29.60 -8.40
CA ALA A 317 -15.49 28.39 -8.68
C ALA A 317 -15.99 27.65 -7.42
N PHE A 318 -15.20 27.62 -6.33
CA PHE A 318 -15.49 26.90 -5.09
C PHE A 318 -15.29 27.78 -3.85
N ASP A 319 -16.14 27.68 -2.83
CA ASP A 319 -15.90 28.35 -1.55
C ASP A 319 -14.79 27.59 -0.79
N PRO A 320 -13.94 28.26 0.03
CA PRO A 320 -12.86 27.58 0.76
C PRO A 320 -13.31 26.41 1.65
N ASP A 321 -14.56 26.47 2.15
CA ASP A 321 -15.17 25.43 3.00
C ASP A 321 -15.55 24.17 2.22
N ASP A 322 -15.72 24.27 0.89
CA ASP A 322 -16.14 23.16 0.02
C ASP A 322 -14.95 22.37 -0.55
N ILE A 323 -13.71 22.82 -0.30
CA ILE A 323 -12.49 22.18 -0.81
C ILE A 323 -12.12 21.00 0.10
N THR A 324 -12.26 19.78 -0.43
CA THR A 324 -11.96 18.54 0.31
C THR A 324 -10.48 18.18 0.27
N PRO A 325 -9.99 17.30 1.19
CA PRO A 325 -8.59 16.83 1.19
C PRO A 325 -8.13 16.10 -0.07
N ASP A 326 -9.09 15.62 -0.88
CA ASP A 326 -8.85 14.97 -2.18
C ASP A 326 -8.59 15.98 -3.31
N ASP A 327 -8.94 17.25 -3.13
CA ASP A 327 -8.66 18.27 -4.13
C ASP A 327 -7.19 18.67 -4.08
N SER A 328 -6.55 18.70 -5.25
CA SER A 328 -5.24 19.33 -5.46
C SER A 328 -5.12 20.75 -4.88
N GLY A 329 -6.22 21.50 -4.88
CA GLY A 329 -6.35 22.83 -4.32
C GLY A 329 -6.51 22.87 -2.81
N TYR A 330 -6.38 21.74 -2.08
CA TYR A 330 -6.63 21.66 -0.63
C TYR A 330 -5.80 22.63 0.22
N VAL A 331 -4.65 23.09 -0.28
CA VAL A 331 -3.89 24.18 0.36
C VAL A 331 -4.70 25.48 0.50
N CYS A 332 -5.67 25.70 -0.38
CA CYS A 332 -6.59 26.84 -0.38
C CYS A 332 -7.88 26.58 0.42
N SER A 333 -8.02 25.44 1.10
CA SER A 333 -9.17 25.19 1.98
C SER A 333 -9.19 26.11 3.21
N ASP A 334 -10.35 26.22 3.86
CA ASP A 334 -10.56 26.95 5.10
C ASP A 334 -9.60 26.53 6.24
N VAL A 335 -9.18 25.26 6.24
CA VAL A 335 -8.21 24.68 7.17
C VAL A 335 -6.83 25.35 7.07
N TYR A 336 -6.44 25.79 5.87
CA TYR A 336 -5.12 26.37 5.59
C TYR A 336 -5.22 27.81 5.08
N VAL A 337 -4.87 28.06 3.81
CA VAL A 337 -4.76 29.42 3.26
C VAL A 337 -6.15 30.06 3.12
N GLY A 338 -7.20 29.27 2.90
CA GLY A 338 -8.59 29.72 2.83
C GLY A 338 -9.09 30.33 4.13
N GLY A 339 -8.59 29.90 5.29
CA GLY A 339 -8.92 30.52 6.58
C GLY A 339 -8.49 32.00 6.68
N CYS A 340 -7.60 32.45 5.79
CA CYS A 340 -7.18 33.85 5.69
C CYS A 340 -7.99 34.67 4.66
N TRP A 341 -9.02 34.08 4.04
CA TRP A 341 -9.87 34.68 3.01
C TRP A 341 -11.28 34.98 3.53
N ASP A 342 -11.70 36.24 3.48
CA ASP A 342 -13.07 36.70 3.82
C ASP A 342 -13.56 37.70 2.76
N GLY A 343 -13.65 37.23 1.50
CA GLY A 343 -13.89 38.11 0.34
C GLY A 343 -12.69 39.01 -0.01
N GLY A 344 -11.52 38.69 0.55
CA GLY A 344 -10.23 39.35 0.37
C GLY A 344 -9.20 38.86 1.39
N TRP A 345 -7.92 39.08 1.12
CA TRP A 345 -6.84 38.63 2.00
C TRP A 345 -6.72 39.46 3.28
N ASN A 346 -6.80 38.79 4.43
CA ASN A 346 -6.69 39.44 5.75
C ASN A 346 -5.31 40.06 6.00
N ALA A 347 -4.23 39.28 5.85
CA ALA A 347 -2.85 39.75 6.01
C ALA A 347 -1.83 38.76 5.39
N ASP A 348 -0.71 39.26 4.86
CA ASP A 348 0.37 38.43 4.31
C ASP A 348 0.94 37.42 5.33
N PRO A 349 1.17 37.78 6.61
CA PRO A 349 1.67 36.82 7.60
C PRO A 349 0.68 35.70 7.92
N CYS A 350 -0.63 35.91 7.73
CA CYS A 350 -1.64 34.86 7.89
C CYS A 350 -1.43 33.77 6.84
N VAL A 351 -1.31 34.18 5.58
CA VAL A 351 -1.12 33.27 4.44
C VAL A 351 0.22 32.53 4.55
N GLU A 352 1.28 33.22 4.97
CA GLU A 352 2.60 32.59 5.15
C GLU A 352 2.58 31.52 6.26
N GLN A 353 1.96 31.81 7.41
CA GLN A 353 1.81 30.84 8.50
C GLN A 353 0.93 29.65 8.11
N ALA A 354 -0.17 29.91 7.38
CA ALA A 354 -1.05 28.86 6.88
C ALA A 354 -0.33 27.94 5.88
N LEU A 355 0.52 28.49 5.00
CA LEU A 355 1.29 27.70 4.05
C LEU A 355 2.38 26.87 4.75
N GLN A 356 3.03 27.43 5.78
CA GLN A 356 3.95 26.66 6.63
C GLN A 356 3.22 25.55 7.38
N ALA A 357 2.01 25.80 7.88
CA ALA A 357 1.17 24.78 8.53
C ALA A 357 0.79 23.65 7.57
N TYR A 358 0.47 23.99 6.31
CA TYR A 358 0.25 22.99 5.25
C TYR A 358 1.50 22.13 5.02
N CYS A 359 2.69 22.73 4.94
CA CYS A 359 3.94 21.97 4.80
C CYS A 359 4.19 21.04 6.00
N THR A 360 3.92 21.47 7.23
CA THR A 360 4.02 20.61 8.41
C THR A 360 2.94 19.53 8.47
N GLY A 361 1.79 19.72 7.81
CA GLY A 361 0.77 18.69 7.64
C GLY A 361 1.14 17.64 6.61
N LEU A 362 2.06 17.97 5.68
CA LEU A 362 2.68 17.01 4.79
C LEU A 362 3.80 16.22 5.49
N GLU A 363 4.38 16.74 6.58
CA GLU A 363 5.30 15.98 7.42
C GLU A 363 4.51 14.98 8.28
N ILE A 364 4.78 13.67 8.14
CA ILE A 364 4.14 12.62 8.95
C ILE A 364 4.45 12.89 10.44
N ALA A 365 3.40 12.94 11.28
CA ALA A 365 3.58 12.98 12.73
C ALA A 365 4.42 11.78 13.19
N PRO A 366 5.34 11.91 14.17
CA PRO A 366 6.30 10.87 14.52
C PRO A 366 5.62 9.69 15.21
N VAL A 367 4.99 8.82 14.43
CA VAL A 367 4.85 7.42 14.81
C VAL A 367 6.23 6.83 14.54
N ILE A 368 6.93 6.45 15.61
CA ILE A 368 8.26 5.85 15.51
C ILE A 368 8.07 4.44 14.92
N ASP A 369 7.93 4.36 13.60
CA ASP A 369 8.10 3.14 12.83
C ASP A 369 9.58 3.02 12.46
N ALA A 370 10.24 1.98 12.99
CA ALA A 370 11.66 1.73 12.71
C ALA A 370 11.90 1.21 11.28
N SER A 371 10.86 0.78 10.58
CA SER A 371 10.94 0.36 9.17
C SER A 371 10.78 1.53 8.18
N ASP A 372 10.07 2.60 8.57
CA ASP A 372 10.01 3.87 7.82
C ASP A 372 11.33 4.69 7.92
N GLN A 373 12.23 4.33 8.85
CA GLN A 373 13.52 5.03 9.05
C GLN A 373 14.73 4.37 8.39
N ALA A 374 14.57 3.24 7.69
CA ALA A 374 15.72 2.46 7.22
C ALA A 374 16.15 2.70 5.76
N GLY A 375 15.46 3.57 5.01
CA GLY A 375 15.69 3.78 3.57
C GLY A 375 16.55 4.99 3.23
N GLU A 376 16.05 6.21 3.44
CA GLU A 376 16.71 7.43 2.96
C GLU A 376 16.45 8.60 3.91
N THR A 377 17.49 9.33 4.30
CA THR A 377 17.42 10.46 5.23
C THR A 377 16.90 11.74 4.56
N GLY A 378 15.73 11.69 3.91
CA GLY A 378 15.04 12.85 3.35
C GLY A 378 13.71 13.08 4.07
N GLU A 379 13.50 14.28 4.62
CA GLU A 379 12.39 14.61 5.54
C GLU A 379 11.01 14.79 4.86
N PHE A 380 10.81 14.35 3.62
CA PHE A 380 9.52 14.45 2.92
C PHE A 380 9.12 13.14 2.24
N TRP A 381 8.55 12.23 3.03
CA TRP A 381 8.16 10.89 2.61
C TRP A 381 6.83 10.80 1.86
N ASN A 382 5.94 11.79 2.00
CA ASN A 382 4.60 11.73 1.43
C ASN A 382 4.47 12.37 0.05
N ILE A 383 5.47 13.12 -0.44
CA ILE A 383 5.38 13.80 -1.73
C ILE A 383 5.09 12.83 -2.89
N PRO A 384 5.73 11.64 -2.98
CA PRO A 384 5.36 10.66 -3.99
C PRO A 384 3.88 10.27 -3.93
N ALA A 385 3.35 10.05 -2.72
CA ALA A 385 1.96 9.69 -2.53
C ALA A 385 1.01 10.83 -2.95
N VAL A 386 1.31 12.07 -2.56
CA VAL A 386 0.49 13.24 -2.90
C VAL A 386 0.53 13.51 -4.41
N LEU A 387 1.71 13.39 -5.03
CA LEU A 387 1.89 13.67 -6.45
C LEU A 387 1.18 12.62 -7.32
N VAL A 388 1.31 11.33 -6.99
CA VAL A 388 0.63 10.25 -7.72
C VAL A 388 -0.89 10.35 -7.55
N ASP A 389 -1.36 10.60 -6.34
CA ASP A 389 -2.77 10.79 -6.00
C ASP A 389 -3.39 11.97 -6.74
N SER A 390 -2.71 13.12 -6.77
CA SER A 390 -3.16 14.28 -7.53
C SER A 390 -3.08 14.03 -9.03
N GLY A 391 -1.99 13.42 -9.51
CA GLY A 391 -1.74 13.17 -10.92
C GLY A 391 -2.77 12.24 -11.55
N VAL A 392 -3.23 11.20 -10.85
CA VAL A 392 -4.24 10.28 -11.39
C VAL A 392 -5.59 10.98 -11.58
N VAL A 393 -6.01 11.82 -10.62
CA VAL A 393 -7.24 12.60 -10.72
C VAL A 393 -7.12 13.67 -11.80
N ALA A 394 -5.95 14.30 -11.94
CA ALA A 394 -5.72 15.31 -12.96
C ALA A 394 -5.72 14.74 -14.39
N GLN A 395 -5.09 13.58 -14.60
CA GLN A 395 -4.99 12.95 -15.93
C GLN A 395 -6.28 12.21 -16.33
N LEU A 396 -6.91 11.51 -15.40
CA LEU A 396 -8.04 10.61 -15.69
C LEU A 396 -9.41 11.14 -15.24
N GLY A 397 -9.42 12.24 -14.49
CA GLY A 397 -10.62 12.80 -13.87
C GLY A 397 -11.05 12.04 -12.62
N GLU A 398 -12.22 12.39 -12.11
CA GLU A 398 -12.85 11.73 -10.98
C GLU A 398 -13.14 10.23 -11.25
N PRO A 399 -13.07 9.38 -10.23
CA PRO A 399 -13.35 7.96 -10.39
C PRO A 399 -14.80 7.72 -10.82
N LEU A 400 -14.99 6.86 -11.82
CA LEU A 400 -16.32 6.49 -12.32
C LEU A 400 -17.13 5.73 -11.27
N ARG A 401 -16.45 5.01 -10.38
CA ARG A 401 -17.08 4.24 -9.31
C ARG A 401 -16.10 3.92 -8.18
N VAL A 402 -16.61 3.94 -6.95
CA VAL A 402 -15.94 3.42 -5.75
C VAL A 402 -16.55 2.07 -5.35
N LEU A 403 -15.72 1.06 -5.13
CA LEU A 403 -16.09 -0.27 -4.66
C LEU A 403 -15.54 -0.50 -3.24
N LYS A 404 -16.28 -1.20 -2.39
CA LYS A 404 -15.83 -1.58 -1.05
C LYS A 404 -15.19 -2.98 -1.07
N GLY A 405 -14.12 -3.15 -0.31
CA GLY A 405 -13.40 -4.42 -0.12
C GLY A 405 -14.16 -5.46 0.72
N HIS A 406 -15.45 -5.67 0.44
CA HIS A 406 -16.28 -6.68 1.12
C HIS A 406 -16.40 -7.94 0.27
N ILE A 407 -16.25 -9.11 0.89
CA ILE A 407 -16.29 -10.40 0.18
C ILE A 407 -17.31 -11.32 0.84
N LEU A 408 -18.29 -11.80 0.08
CA LEU A 408 -19.25 -12.78 0.58
C LEU A 408 -18.57 -14.13 0.83
N GLN A 409 -18.79 -14.72 2.01
CA GLN A 409 -18.32 -16.06 2.37
C GLN A 409 -19.27 -17.18 1.97
#